data_AF-A0A9P0CT81-F1
#
_entry.id   AF-A0A9P0CT81-F1
#
_cell.length_a   1.000
_cell.length_b   1.000
_cell.length_c   1.000
_cell.angle_alpha   90.00
_cell.angle_beta   90.00
_cell.angle_gamma   90.00
#
_symmetry.space_group_name_H-M   'P 1'
#
loop_
_entity.id
_entity.type
_entity.pdbx_description
1 polymer ?
#
loop_
_entity_poly.entity_id
_entity_poly.type
_entity_poly.pdbx_seq_one_letter_code
_entity_poly.pdbx_strand_id
1 'polypeptide(L)'
;MLLLVSLPKLPTGWSLRVLTGWYWLYCLLVVTAYRASLTAILARPTLKVKIDTVQELVDSKLTYGGWGEINREFFKMSSDPTIKLIAENFVTVNDSGMAVDSVAEASFAFYENTYFLKEALVKRQQRFQSLFINSNSKNSTNETKFQNNVVQDDRTLHIMEDCIIKMPVSIGLQKNSPLKPRMDEYIRRVLEAGFIKKWLDDVMQKVLNAEIQIEDTGSTKALMNMKKFSGALVALLSGYFISTIILIAEISYFYFRVKKNPNFNKYSKQIVIKKSK
;
A
#
# COMPACT_ATOMS: atom_id res chain seq x y z
N MET A 1 7.18 -34.33 6.85
CA MET A 1 8.30 -33.82 6.05
C MET A 1 7.94 -32.42 5.61
N LEU A 2 8.37 -31.40 6.37
CA LEU A 2 8.01 -30.00 6.13
C LEU A 2 8.52 -29.48 4.77
N LEU A 3 9.57 -30.11 4.21
CA LEU A 3 10.19 -29.72 2.93
C LEU A 3 9.93 -30.71 1.78
N LEU A 4 8.89 -31.57 1.86
CA LEU A 4 8.51 -32.49 0.77
C LEU A 4 9.59 -33.52 0.34
N VAL A 5 10.70 -33.61 1.05
CA VAL A 5 11.74 -34.63 0.82
C VAL A 5 11.28 -35.96 1.42
N SER A 6 11.77 -37.11 0.96
CA SER A 6 11.46 -38.42 1.55
C SER A 6 12.53 -38.83 2.57
N LEU A 7 12.14 -39.58 3.60
CA LEU A 7 13.10 -40.22 4.51
C LEU A 7 13.72 -41.44 3.81
N PRO A 8 15.05 -41.62 3.83
CA PRO A 8 15.71 -42.75 3.17
C PRO A 8 15.47 -44.09 3.87
N LYS A 9 15.08 -44.09 5.14
CA LYS A 9 14.73 -45.30 5.91
C LYS A 9 13.38 -45.10 6.61
N LEU A 10 12.48 -46.06 6.43
CA LEU A 10 11.18 -46.09 7.09
C LEU A 10 11.28 -46.82 8.43
N PRO A 11 10.57 -46.37 9.47
CA PRO A 11 10.56 -47.07 10.74
C PRO A 11 9.85 -48.43 10.64
N THR A 12 10.45 -49.43 11.29
CA THR A 12 9.94 -50.81 11.29
C THR A 12 8.88 -51.06 12.38
N GLY A 13 8.98 -50.40 13.52
CA GLY A 13 8.04 -50.55 14.65
C GLY A 13 6.69 -49.86 14.43
N TRP A 14 5.60 -50.50 14.87
CA TRP A 14 4.22 -50.01 14.72
C TRP A 14 3.97 -48.66 15.39
N SER A 15 4.46 -48.44 16.61
CA SER A 15 4.30 -47.17 17.33
C SER A 15 4.95 -45.99 16.58
N LEU A 16 6.17 -46.20 16.06
CA LEU A 16 6.85 -45.16 15.26
C LEU A 16 6.11 -44.86 13.95
N ARG A 17 5.50 -45.86 13.31
CA ARG A 17 4.72 -45.64 12.08
C ARG A 17 3.52 -44.74 12.33
N VAL A 18 2.77 -45.00 13.40
CA VAL A 18 1.61 -44.18 13.79
C VAL A 18 2.04 -42.74 14.09
N LEU A 19 3.13 -42.56 14.85
CA LEU A 19 3.68 -41.24 15.14
C LEU A 19 4.11 -40.50 13.86
N THR A 20 4.82 -41.18 12.95
CA THR A 20 5.22 -40.56 11.67
C THR A 20 4.04 -40.22 10.79
N GLY A 21 2.96 -41.03 10.80
CA GLY A 21 1.72 -40.75 10.07
C GLY A 21 1.02 -39.50 10.61
N TRP A 22 0.90 -39.39 11.93
CA TRP A 22 0.31 -38.20 12.57
C TRP A 22 1.14 -36.93 12.33
N TYR A 23 2.47 -37.04 12.44
CA TYR A 23 3.38 -35.94 12.14
C TYR A 23 3.30 -35.52 10.66
N TRP A 24 3.08 -36.47 9.75
CA TRP A 24 2.90 -36.19 8.33
C TRP A 24 1.61 -35.41 8.06
N LEU A 25 0.50 -35.84 8.66
CA LEU A 25 -0.78 -35.14 8.58
C LEU A 25 -0.66 -33.71 9.15
N TYR A 26 -0.01 -33.55 10.30
CA TYR A 26 0.27 -32.25 10.89
C TYR A 26 1.08 -31.34 9.94
N CYS A 27 2.19 -31.84 9.39
CA CYS A 27 3.01 -31.07 8.44
C CYS A 27 2.20 -30.65 7.21
N LEU A 28 1.37 -31.55 6.68
CA LEU A 28 0.54 -31.29 5.51
C LEU A 28 -0.47 -30.17 5.81
N LEU A 29 -1.17 -30.24 6.94
CA LEU A 29 -2.10 -29.20 7.38
C LEU A 29 -1.42 -27.84 7.57
N VAL A 30 -0.24 -27.81 8.18
CA VAL A 30 0.51 -26.56 8.38
C VAL A 30 0.93 -25.94 7.05
N VAL A 31 1.46 -26.74 6.11
CA VAL A 31 1.89 -26.23 4.80
C VAL A 31 0.72 -25.72 3.97
N THR A 32 -0.41 -26.44 3.95
CA THR A 32 -1.60 -25.99 3.21
C THR A 32 -2.21 -24.74 3.83
N ALA A 33 -2.33 -24.66 5.16
CA ALA A 33 -2.83 -23.49 5.86
C ALA A 33 -1.92 -22.26 5.64
N TYR A 34 -0.60 -22.45 5.70
CA TYR A 34 0.36 -21.38 5.41
C TYR A 34 0.24 -20.88 3.97
N ARG A 35 0.20 -21.80 2.99
CA ARG A 35 0.05 -21.43 1.58
C ARG A 35 -1.26 -20.69 1.32
N ALA A 36 -2.38 -21.18 1.87
CA ALA A 36 -3.69 -20.55 1.74
C ALA A 36 -3.71 -19.13 2.34
N SER A 37 -3.15 -18.98 3.54
CA SER A 37 -3.08 -17.67 4.22
C SER A 37 -2.20 -16.69 3.45
N LEU A 38 -1.04 -17.13 2.95
CA LEU A 38 -0.16 -16.32 2.13
C LEU A 38 -0.85 -15.89 0.83
N THR A 39 -1.56 -16.79 0.14
CA THR A 39 -2.31 -16.44 -1.06
C THR A 39 -3.43 -15.43 -0.78
N ALA A 40 -4.09 -15.54 0.37
CA ALA A 40 -5.13 -14.59 0.77
C ALA A 40 -4.56 -13.18 1.01
N ILE A 41 -3.42 -13.09 1.72
CA ILE A 41 -2.73 -11.82 2.00
C ILE A 41 -2.19 -11.19 0.71
N LEU A 42 -1.71 -12.00 -0.24
CA LEU A 42 -1.24 -11.50 -1.54
C LEU A 42 -2.39 -11.07 -2.45
N ALA A 43 -3.56 -11.70 -2.33
CA ALA A 43 -4.75 -11.34 -3.11
C ALA A 43 -5.39 -10.03 -2.62
N ARG A 44 -5.30 -9.72 -1.32
CA ARG A 44 -5.80 -8.47 -0.73
C ARG A 44 -4.73 -7.86 0.17
N PRO A 45 -3.89 -6.95 -0.35
CA PRO A 45 -2.93 -6.25 0.50
C PRO A 45 -3.66 -5.47 1.59
N THR A 46 -3.04 -5.37 2.76
CA THR A 46 -3.58 -4.62 3.90
C THR A 46 -3.86 -3.18 3.52
N LEU A 47 -5.04 -2.68 3.90
CA LEU A 47 -5.46 -1.30 3.72
C LEU A 47 -4.39 -0.38 4.34
N LYS A 48 -3.91 0.60 3.56
CA LYS A 48 -3.08 1.67 4.11
C LYS A 48 -3.93 2.46 5.11
N VAL A 49 -3.34 2.89 6.22
CA VAL A 49 -4.02 3.80 7.15
C VAL A 49 -4.34 5.08 6.39
N LYS A 50 -5.63 5.35 6.24
CA LYS A 50 -6.19 6.51 5.56
C LYS A 50 -6.86 7.39 6.62
N ILE A 51 -7.05 8.66 6.30
CA ILE A 51 -7.84 9.59 7.10
C ILE A 51 -9.20 9.65 6.41
N ASP A 52 -10.19 8.99 6.99
CA ASP A 52 -11.53 8.88 6.41
C ASP A 52 -12.58 9.67 7.19
N THR A 53 -12.29 10.03 8.44
CA THR A 53 -13.20 10.81 9.28
C THR A 53 -12.67 12.20 9.59
N VAL A 54 -13.59 13.14 9.84
CA VAL A 54 -13.26 14.50 10.27
C VAL A 54 -12.49 14.50 11.60
N GLN A 55 -12.80 13.56 12.49
CA GLN A 55 -12.11 13.41 13.78
C GLN A 55 -10.65 13.00 13.59
N GLU A 56 -10.39 11.98 12.76
CA GLU A 56 -9.04 11.57 12.39
C GLU A 56 -8.25 12.70 11.72
N LEU A 57 -8.92 13.55 10.93
CA LEU A 57 -8.28 14.71 10.31
C LEU A 57 -7.86 15.75 11.34
N VAL A 58 -8.69 16.02 12.36
CA VAL A 58 -8.35 16.95 13.45
C VAL A 58 -7.27 16.39 14.37
N ASP A 59 -7.30 15.08 14.64
CA ASP A 59 -6.26 14.39 15.42
C ASP A 59 -4.95 14.29 14.64
N SER A 60 -5.00 14.37 13.32
CA SER A 60 -3.81 14.41 12.47
C SER A 60 -3.04 15.72 12.66
N LYS A 61 -1.71 15.66 12.56
CA LYS A 61 -0.84 16.84 12.61
C LYS A 61 -0.80 17.60 11.27
N LEU A 62 -1.78 17.39 10.40
CA LEU A 62 -1.83 18.01 9.08
C LEU A 62 -2.39 19.43 9.18
N THR A 63 -1.87 20.30 8.33
CA THR A 63 -2.52 21.58 8.07
C THR A 63 -3.68 21.36 7.10
N TYR A 64 -4.81 22.01 7.30
CA TYR A 64 -5.98 21.85 6.42
C TYR A 64 -6.50 23.20 5.93
N GLY A 65 -7.09 23.19 4.74
CA GLY A 65 -7.49 24.43 4.11
C GLY A 65 -8.13 24.21 2.75
N GLY A 66 -8.63 25.29 2.17
CA GLY A 66 -9.37 25.25 0.91
C GLY A 66 -9.49 26.62 0.30
N TRP A 67 -10.23 26.71 -0.79
CA TRP A 67 -10.41 27.97 -1.50
C TRP A 67 -11.45 28.86 -0.82
N GLY A 68 -11.13 30.15 -0.71
CA GLY A 68 -12.05 31.20 -0.25
C GLY A 68 -12.29 31.28 1.27
N GLU A 69 -12.53 32.50 1.76
CA GLU A 69 -12.84 32.77 3.17
C GLU A 69 -14.25 32.31 3.57
N ILE A 70 -15.18 32.18 2.61
CA ILE A 70 -16.57 31.78 2.83
C ILE A 70 -16.64 30.40 3.50
N ASN A 71 -15.77 29.46 3.09
CA ASN A 71 -15.72 28.13 3.67
C ASN A 71 -15.32 28.20 5.16
N ARG A 72 -14.36 29.06 5.49
CA ARG A 72 -13.95 29.29 6.87
C ARG A 72 -15.07 29.91 7.71
N GLU A 73 -15.78 30.90 7.19
CA GLU A 73 -16.93 31.50 7.87
C GLU A 73 -18.06 30.49 8.08
N PHE A 74 -18.32 29.64 7.09
CA PHE A 74 -19.32 28.58 7.20
C PHE A 74 -18.96 27.57 8.31
N PHE A 75 -17.69 27.15 8.39
CA PHE A 75 -17.23 26.30 9.48
C PHE A 75 -17.31 26.99 10.85
N LYS A 76 -17.07 28.30 10.94
CA LYS A 76 -17.25 29.05 12.21
C LYS A 76 -18.70 29.07 12.67
N MET A 77 -19.66 29.07 11.74
CA MET A 77 -21.09 29.08 12.04
C MET A 77 -21.65 27.71 12.45
N SER A 78 -20.89 26.62 12.28
CA SER A 78 -21.35 25.28 12.63
C SER A 78 -21.63 25.14 14.13
N SER A 79 -22.52 24.23 14.52
CA SER A 79 -22.75 23.88 15.93
C SER A 79 -21.74 22.86 16.45
N ASP A 80 -21.19 22.01 15.56
CA ASP A 80 -20.25 20.94 15.90
C ASP A 80 -18.90 21.48 16.39
N PRO A 81 -18.40 21.06 17.57
CA PRO A 81 -17.08 21.47 18.07
C PRO A 81 -15.92 21.07 17.16
N THR A 82 -15.98 19.92 16.48
CA THR A 82 -14.90 19.44 15.60
C THR A 82 -14.73 20.34 14.38
N ILE A 83 -15.84 20.74 13.77
CA ILE A 83 -15.86 21.65 12.62
C ILE A 83 -15.42 23.06 13.02
N LYS A 84 -15.75 23.51 14.24
CA LYS A 84 -15.24 24.79 14.76
C LYS A 84 -13.72 24.80 14.91
N LEU A 85 -13.14 23.71 15.43
CA LEU A 85 -11.68 23.54 15.51
C LEU A 85 -11.04 23.60 14.12
N ILE A 86 -11.69 23.01 13.12
CA ILE A 86 -11.26 23.12 11.72
C ILE A 86 -11.33 24.58 11.26
N ALA A 87 -12.38 25.32 11.60
CA ALA A 87 -12.53 26.71 11.21
C ALA A 87 -11.43 27.64 11.77
N GLU A 88 -10.94 27.34 12.99
CA GLU A 88 -9.89 28.11 13.65
C GLU A 88 -8.55 27.97 12.94
N ASN A 89 -8.19 26.75 12.55
CA ASN A 89 -6.91 26.45 11.88
C ASN A 89 -7.01 26.39 10.35
N PHE A 90 -8.16 26.78 9.77
CA PHE A 90 -8.38 26.71 8.33
C PHE A 90 -7.50 27.71 7.57
N VAL A 91 -6.64 27.19 6.69
CA VAL A 91 -5.77 28.02 5.84
C VAL A 91 -6.44 28.27 4.48
N THR A 92 -6.56 29.53 4.08
CA THR A 92 -7.06 29.87 2.74
C THR A 92 -5.96 29.69 1.70
N VAL A 93 -6.25 28.93 0.65
CA VAL A 93 -5.31 28.69 -0.46
C VAL A 93 -5.86 29.31 -1.74
N ASN A 94 -5.03 30.13 -2.41
CA ASN A 94 -5.41 30.81 -3.65
C ASN A 94 -5.17 29.95 -4.91
N ASP A 95 -4.18 29.05 -4.87
CA ASP A 95 -3.82 28.18 -5.99
C ASP A 95 -4.08 26.71 -5.62
N SER A 96 -5.06 26.11 -6.29
CA SER A 96 -5.42 24.70 -6.12
C SER A 96 -4.30 23.74 -6.55
N GLY A 97 -3.46 24.12 -7.52
CA GLY A 97 -2.34 23.29 -7.97
C GLY A 97 -1.29 23.13 -6.87
N MET A 98 -0.87 24.25 -6.26
CA MET A 98 0.06 24.24 -5.12
C MET A 98 -0.52 23.51 -3.91
N ALA A 99 -1.83 23.65 -3.65
CA ALA A 99 -2.51 22.91 -2.58
C ALA A 99 -2.37 21.40 -2.81
N VAL A 100 -2.71 20.91 -4.01
CA VAL A 100 -2.64 19.49 -4.36
C VAL A 100 -1.21 18.97 -4.32
N ASP A 101 -0.23 19.76 -4.77
CA ASP A 101 1.19 19.41 -4.67
C ASP A 101 1.60 19.23 -3.19
N SER A 102 1.20 20.16 -2.31
CA SER A 102 1.41 20.09 -0.84
C SER A 102 0.73 18.87 -0.19
N VAL A 103 -0.44 18.45 -0.68
CA VAL A 103 -1.11 17.23 -0.19
C VAL A 103 -0.23 15.99 -0.41
N ALA A 104 0.49 15.87 -1.53
CA ALA A 104 1.38 14.72 -1.69
C ALA A 104 2.65 14.80 -0.86
N GLU A 105 3.08 15.99 -0.49
CA GLU A 105 4.16 16.12 0.50
C GLU A 105 3.73 15.58 1.88
N ALA A 106 2.42 15.32 2.06
CA ALA A 106 1.79 14.88 3.30
C ALA A 106 1.92 15.93 4.42
N SER A 107 1.92 17.21 4.04
CA SER A 107 1.93 18.36 4.95
C SER A 107 0.54 19.02 5.07
N PHE A 108 -0.28 18.86 4.03
CA PHE A 108 -1.53 19.59 3.86
C PHE A 108 -2.71 18.66 3.51
N ALA A 109 -3.92 19.02 3.96
CA ALA A 109 -5.18 18.39 3.60
C ALA A 109 -6.09 19.43 2.93
N PHE A 110 -6.48 19.14 1.69
CA PHE A 110 -7.20 20.09 0.85
C PHE A 110 -8.71 19.82 0.87
N TYR A 111 -9.47 20.83 1.27
CA TYR A 111 -10.92 20.82 1.29
C TYR A 111 -11.48 21.43 -0.01
N GLU A 112 -12.20 20.61 -0.77
CA GLU A 112 -12.92 21.02 -1.98
C GLU A 112 -14.06 20.06 -2.33
N ASN A 113 -14.84 20.41 -3.35
CA ASN A 113 -15.86 19.53 -3.92
C ASN A 113 -15.28 18.18 -4.40
N THR A 114 -15.98 17.07 -4.14
CA THR A 114 -15.51 15.72 -4.49
C THR A 114 -15.24 15.51 -5.97
N TYR A 115 -16.05 16.09 -6.86
CA TYR A 115 -15.82 16.00 -8.32
C TYR A 115 -14.58 16.79 -8.74
N PHE A 116 -14.37 17.97 -8.14
CA PHE A 116 -13.17 18.76 -8.37
C PHE A 116 -11.91 18.04 -7.87
N LEU A 117 -11.98 17.43 -6.68
CA LEU A 117 -10.87 16.65 -6.13
C LEU A 117 -10.48 15.52 -7.08
N LYS A 118 -11.46 14.75 -7.61
CA LYS A 118 -11.20 13.70 -8.61
C LYS A 118 -10.53 14.23 -9.87
N GLU A 119 -10.99 15.37 -10.39
CA GLU A 119 -10.35 16.02 -11.53
C GLU A 119 -8.91 16.43 -11.21
N ALA A 120 -8.68 17.03 -10.05
CA ALA A 120 -7.36 17.48 -9.60
C ALA A 120 -6.36 16.31 -9.46
N LEU A 121 -6.83 15.14 -8.99
CA LEU A 121 -6.04 13.90 -8.96
C LEU A 121 -5.55 13.51 -10.35
N VAL A 122 -6.47 13.39 -11.31
CA VAL A 122 -6.16 12.98 -12.69
C VAL A 122 -5.26 14.00 -13.37
N LYS A 123 -5.55 15.29 -13.23
CA LYS A 123 -4.77 16.37 -13.84
C LYS A 123 -3.32 16.37 -13.35
N ARG A 124 -3.12 16.17 -12.05
CA ARG A 124 -1.77 16.06 -11.48
C ARG A 124 -1.04 14.82 -12.01
N GLN A 125 -1.71 13.68 -12.09
CA GLN A 125 -1.09 12.46 -12.57
C GLN A 125 -0.67 12.56 -14.04
N GLN A 126 -1.52 13.16 -14.88
CA GLN A 126 -1.18 13.48 -16.27
C GLN A 126 0.04 14.41 -16.35
N ARG A 127 0.12 15.42 -15.47
CA ARG A 127 1.30 16.29 -15.35
C ARG A 127 2.54 15.46 -15.00
N PHE A 128 2.48 14.57 -14.01
CA PHE A 128 3.60 13.71 -13.62
C PHE A 128 4.05 12.77 -14.74
N GLN A 129 3.10 12.11 -15.43
CA GLN A 129 3.39 11.25 -16.57
C GLN A 129 4.05 12.02 -17.72
N SER A 130 3.56 13.22 -18.03
CA SER A 130 4.14 14.08 -19.07
C SER A 130 5.57 14.53 -18.75
N LEU A 131 5.86 14.79 -17.47
CA LEU A 131 7.22 15.13 -17.02
C LEU A 131 8.17 13.96 -17.19
N PHE A 132 7.72 12.74 -16.89
CA PHE A 132 8.49 11.50 -17.10
C PHE A 132 8.79 11.22 -18.57
N ILE A 133 7.84 11.48 -19.47
CA ILE A 133 8.05 11.29 -20.92
C ILE A 133 9.04 12.34 -21.46
N ASN A 134 8.91 13.59 -21.02
CA ASN A 134 9.78 14.68 -21.47
C ASN A 134 11.23 14.54 -20.96
N SER A 135 11.44 14.00 -19.75
CA SER A 135 12.79 13.77 -19.23
C SER A 135 13.53 12.70 -20.02
N ASN A 136 12.85 11.60 -20.39
CA ASN A 136 13.43 10.54 -21.22
C ASN A 136 13.81 11.02 -22.63
N SER A 137 13.08 11.99 -23.19
CA SER A 137 13.39 12.55 -24.51
C SER A 137 14.59 13.51 -24.52
N LYS A 138 14.99 14.09 -23.37
CA LYS A 138 16.07 15.09 -23.28
C LYS A 138 17.45 14.51 -22.93
N ASN A 139 17.58 13.21 -22.72
CA ASN A 139 18.82 12.56 -22.28
C ASN A 139 19.84 12.24 -23.38
N SER A 140 19.74 12.83 -24.58
CA SER A 140 20.72 12.59 -25.66
C SER A 140 21.91 13.56 -25.72
N THR A 141 22.06 14.51 -24.79
CA THR A 141 23.27 15.36 -24.76
C THR A 141 23.72 15.74 -23.35
N ASN A 142 24.77 15.05 -22.90
CA ASN A 142 25.82 15.42 -21.95
C ASN A 142 25.53 15.56 -20.44
N GLU A 143 26.54 15.12 -19.70
CA GLU A 143 26.53 14.61 -18.33
C GLU A 143 26.65 15.65 -17.20
N THR A 144 26.08 15.24 -16.05
CA THR A 144 26.56 15.41 -14.65
C THR A 144 26.38 16.75 -13.89
N LYS A 145 25.69 16.57 -12.74
CA LYS A 145 25.61 17.37 -11.49
C LYS A 145 24.41 18.33 -11.38
N PHE A 146 23.56 18.03 -10.37
CA PHE A 146 22.25 18.62 -9.99
C PHE A 146 21.09 18.15 -10.90
N GLN A 147 20.08 17.37 -10.51
CA GLN A 147 19.41 17.23 -9.21
C GLN A 147 18.89 15.79 -9.00
N ASN A 148 19.44 15.11 -7.99
CA ASN A 148 18.96 13.83 -7.47
C ASN A 148 17.73 13.98 -6.53
N ASN A 149 16.79 14.91 -6.75
CA ASN A 149 15.79 15.24 -5.72
C ASN A 149 14.33 15.46 -6.16
N VAL A 150 13.88 15.16 -7.39
CA VAL A 150 12.45 15.35 -7.74
C VAL A 150 11.93 14.26 -8.67
N VAL A 151 12.15 13.01 -8.33
CA VAL A 151 11.07 12.02 -8.52
C VAL A 151 10.58 11.73 -7.12
N GLN A 152 9.91 12.73 -6.54
CA GLN A 152 9.12 12.56 -5.32
C GLN A 152 8.15 11.43 -5.66
N ASP A 153 8.31 10.30 -4.97
CA ASP A 153 7.48 9.11 -5.08
C ASP A 153 6.03 9.52 -5.34
N ASP A 154 5.43 9.06 -6.45
CA ASP A 154 4.07 9.47 -6.81
C ASP A 154 3.11 8.87 -5.79
N ARG A 155 2.87 9.63 -4.72
CA ARG A 155 2.02 9.20 -3.63
C ARG A 155 0.60 9.22 -4.14
N THR A 156 -0.03 8.04 -4.11
CA THR A 156 -1.46 7.89 -4.31
C THR A 156 -2.19 8.78 -3.31
N LEU A 157 -2.79 9.85 -3.81
CA LEU A 157 -3.64 10.74 -3.03
C LEU A 157 -4.95 10.03 -2.71
N HIS A 158 -5.52 10.30 -1.55
CA HIS A 158 -6.75 9.68 -1.06
C HIS A 158 -7.78 10.77 -0.77
N ILE A 159 -9.00 10.55 -1.24
CA ILE A 159 -10.14 11.43 -0.94
C ILE A 159 -10.88 10.81 0.25
N MET A 160 -11.01 11.58 1.32
CA MET A 160 -11.74 11.19 2.53
C MET A 160 -13.16 10.72 2.21
N GLU A 161 -13.57 9.58 2.77
CA GLU A 161 -14.92 9.03 2.55
C GLU A 161 -16.02 9.88 3.21
N ASP A 162 -15.76 10.40 4.42
CA ASP A 162 -16.71 11.25 5.11
C ASP A 162 -16.76 12.66 4.52
N CYS A 163 -17.96 13.22 4.38
CA CYS A 163 -18.18 14.52 3.76
C CYS A 163 -18.46 15.57 4.85
N ILE A 164 -17.55 16.54 4.97
CA ILE A 164 -17.65 17.59 6.00
C ILE A 164 -18.95 18.40 5.86
N ILE A 165 -19.34 18.76 4.62
CA ILE A 165 -20.55 19.54 4.35
C ILE A 165 -21.23 19.07 3.08
N LYS A 166 -22.54 18.81 3.18
CA LYS A 166 -23.42 18.60 2.03
C LYS A 166 -23.96 19.93 1.52
N MET A 167 -23.31 20.52 0.53
CA MET A 167 -23.73 21.76 -0.11
C MET A 167 -24.38 21.50 -1.47
N PRO A 168 -25.72 21.53 -1.59
CA PRO A 168 -26.37 21.43 -2.89
C PRO A 168 -26.18 22.71 -3.69
N VAL A 169 -25.88 22.57 -4.98
CA VAL A 169 -25.83 23.70 -5.92
C VAL A 169 -27.26 24.14 -6.24
N SER A 170 -27.52 25.44 -6.16
CA SER A 170 -28.83 26.03 -6.44
C SER A 170 -28.69 27.20 -7.40
N ILE A 171 -29.78 27.49 -8.13
CA ILE A 171 -29.84 28.62 -9.06
C ILE A 171 -30.47 29.80 -8.32
N GLY A 172 -29.69 30.86 -8.12
CA GLY A 172 -30.16 32.09 -7.51
C GLY A 172 -31.07 32.88 -8.46
N LEU A 173 -32.28 33.22 -7.99
CA LEU A 173 -33.20 34.15 -8.65
C LEU A 173 -33.34 35.42 -7.82
N GLN A 174 -33.72 36.53 -8.45
CA GLN A 174 -34.07 37.75 -7.71
C GLN A 174 -35.22 37.49 -6.72
N LYS A 175 -35.17 38.18 -5.58
CA LYS A 175 -36.20 38.08 -4.54
C LYS A 175 -37.57 38.39 -5.15
N ASN A 176 -38.55 37.52 -4.88
CA ASN A 176 -39.92 37.59 -5.40
C ASN A 176 -40.04 37.49 -6.94
N SER A 177 -39.07 36.87 -7.62
CA SER A 177 -39.17 36.63 -9.07
C SER A 177 -40.39 35.78 -9.43
N PRO A 178 -41.23 36.20 -10.40
CA PRO A 178 -42.38 35.44 -10.87
C PRO A 178 -41.98 34.14 -11.59
N LEU A 179 -40.70 33.97 -11.93
CA LEU A 179 -40.17 32.78 -12.62
C LEU A 179 -39.91 31.61 -11.67
N LYS A 180 -39.75 31.86 -10.36
CA LYS A 180 -39.44 30.82 -9.37
C LYS A 180 -40.35 29.60 -9.44
N PRO A 181 -41.69 29.70 -9.39
CA PRO A 181 -42.55 28.52 -9.36
C PRO A 181 -42.43 27.65 -10.61
N ARG A 182 -42.28 28.28 -11.80
CA ARG A 182 -42.08 27.53 -13.05
C ARG A 182 -40.70 26.90 -13.11
N MET A 183 -39.67 27.62 -12.66
CA MET A 183 -38.30 27.10 -12.64
C MET A 183 -38.15 25.89 -11.71
N ASP A 184 -38.75 25.95 -10.52
CA ASP A 184 -38.74 24.84 -9.56
C ASP A 184 -39.40 23.59 -10.15
N GLU A 185 -40.51 23.74 -10.88
CA GLU A 185 -41.19 22.63 -11.55
C GLU A 185 -40.31 22.00 -12.63
N TYR A 186 -39.67 22.80 -13.49
CA TYR A 186 -38.78 22.28 -14.53
C TYR A 186 -37.54 21.60 -13.94
N ILE A 187 -36.89 22.21 -12.94
CA ILE A 187 -35.73 21.61 -12.27
C ILE A 187 -36.11 20.26 -11.66
N ARG A 188 -37.28 20.18 -11.02
CA ARG A 188 -37.78 18.93 -10.45
C ARG A 188 -37.99 17.86 -11.53
N ARG A 189 -38.62 18.20 -12.65
CA ARG A 189 -38.80 17.26 -13.78
C ARG A 189 -37.46 16.78 -14.35
N VAL A 190 -36.49 17.67 -14.48
CA VAL A 190 -35.14 17.34 -15.00
C VAL A 190 -34.36 16.45 -14.02
N LEU A 191 -34.50 16.69 -12.70
CA LEU A 191 -33.93 15.84 -11.66
C LEU A 191 -34.59 14.45 -11.63
N GLU A 192 -35.92 14.39 -11.66
CA GLU A 192 -36.68 13.13 -11.65
C GLU A 192 -36.44 12.30 -12.91
N ALA A 193 -36.25 12.95 -14.06
CA ALA A 193 -35.84 12.29 -15.30
C ALA A 193 -34.38 11.78 -15.28
N GLY A 194 -33.59 12.15 -14.27
CA GLY A 194 -32.19 11.75 -14.14
C GLY A 194 -31.23 12.47 -15.08
N PHE A 195 -31.67 13.52 -15.78
CA PHE A 195 -30.83 14.23 -16.75
C PHE A 195 -29.64 14.92 -16.10
N ILE A 196 -29.79 15.47 -14.89
CA ILE A 196 -28.68 16.09 -14.16
C ILE A 196 -27.63 15.06 -13.77
N LYS A 197 -28.05 13.87 -13.32
CA LYS A 197 -27.12 12.77 -13.01
C LYS A 197 -26.36 12.34 -14.27
N LYS A 198 -27.08 12.10 -15.36
CA LYS A 198 -26.47 11.74 -16.65
C LYS A 198 -25.49 12.80 -17.13
N TRP A 199 -25.87 14.07 -17.08
CA TRP A 199 -25.01 15.17 -17.50
C TRP A 199 -23.72 15.24 -16.67
N LEU A 200 -23.83 15.07 -15.35
CA LEU A 200 -22.67 15.03 -14.47
C LEU A 200 -21.75 13.83 -14.77
N ASP A 201 -22.33 12.66 -15.00
CA ASP A 201 -21.59 11.45 -15.37
C ASP A 201 -20.88 11.63 -16.73
N ASP A 202 -21.55 12.23 -17.73
CA ASP A 202 -20.99 12.51 -19.06
C ASP A 202 -19.83 13.51 -18.99
N VAL A 203 -19.93 14.55 -18.15
CA VAL A 203 -18.85 15.52 -17.92
C VAL A 203 -17.66 14.86 -17.22
N MET A 204 -17.93 14.03 -16.21
CA MET A 204 -16.88 13.36 -15.43
C MET A 204 -16.30 12.14 -16.14
N GLN A 205 -16.88 11.67 -17.24
CA GLN A 205 -16.48 10.45 -17.93
C GLN A 205 -14.98 10.42 -18.28
N LYS A 206 -14.40 11.56 -18.71
CA LYS A 206 -12.96 11.64 -19.02
C LYS A 206 -12.08 11.41 -17.80
N VAL A 207 -12.49 11.97 -16.66
CA VAL A 207 -11.79 11.84 -15.37
C VAL A 207 -11.93 10.42 -14.86
N LEU A 208 -13.15 9.87 -14.87
CA LEU A 208 -13.45 8.51 -14.42
C LEU A 208 -12.72 7.45 -15.26
N ASN A 209 -12.69 7.62 -16.59
CA ASN A 209 -11.96 6.70 -17.46
C ASN A 209 -10.45 6.73 -17.17
N ALA A 210 -9.88 7.91 -16.89
CA ALA A 210 -8.49 7.99 -16.49
C ALA A 210 -8.27 7.30 -15.13
N GLU A 211 -9.12 7.57 -14.14
CA GLU A 211 -9.09 6.96 -12.80
C GLU A 211 -9.18 5.42 -12.85
N ILE A 212 -10.07 4.83 -13.66
CA ILE A 212 -10.20 3.37 -13.80
C ILE A 212 -8.94 2.74 -14.41
N GLN A 213 -8.31 3.38 -15.40
CA GLN A 213 -7.02 2.88 -15.93
C GLN A 213 -5.93 2.85 -14.84
N ILE A 214 -6.03 3.75 -13.87
CA ILE A 214 -5.11 3.85 -12.73
C ILE A 214 -5.46 2.82 -11.67
N GLU A 215 -6.74 2.58 -11.40
CA GLU A 215 -7.19 1.49 -10.55
C GLU A 215 -6.92 0.12 -11.16
N ASP A 216 -6.86 -0.05 -12.47
CA ASP A 216 -6.48 -1.34 -13.09
C ASP A 216 -4.97 -1.55 -13.12
N THR A 217 -4.17 -0.48 -13.28
CA THR A 217 -2.70 -0.54 -13.14
C THR A 217 -2.24 -0.59 -11.68
N GLY A 218 -3.02 0.01 -10.78
CA GLY A 218 -2.84 0.07 -9.33
C GLY A 218 -3.66 -0.96 -8.56
N SER A 219 -4.57 -1.69 -9.23
CA SER A 219 -5.17 -2.93 -8.72
C SER A 219 -3.96 -3.79 -8.51
N THR A 220 -3.69 -3.98 -7.24
CA THR A 220 -2.51 -4.64 -6.77
C THR A 220 -2.59 -6.11 -7.16
N LYS A 221 -2.37 -6.44 -8.44
CA LYS A 221 -1.52 -7.57 -8.77
C LYS A 221 -0.34 -7.35 -7.86
N ALA A 222 -0.18 -8.17 -6.83
CA ALA A 222 0.94 -8.07 -5.93
C ALA A 222 2.20 -8.29 -6.77
N LEU A 223 2.68 -7.24 -7.44
CA LEU A 223 3.92 -7.23 -8.16
C LEU A 223 4.96 -7.50 -7.08
N MET A 224 5.55 -8.69 -7.20
CA MET A 224 6.49 -9.23 -6.23
C MET A 224 7.73 -8.35 -6.26
N ASN A 225 7.74 -7.30 -5.45
CA ASN A 225 8.86 -6.40 -5.34
C ASN A 225 10.00 -7.12 -4.61
N MET A 226 11.24 -6.96 -5.08
CA MET A 226 12.44 -7.54 -4.48
C MET A 226 12.55 -7.25 -2.97
N LYS A 227 12.06 -6.08 -2.53
CA LYS A 227 12.00 -5.73 -1.10
C LYS A 227 11.17 -6.72 -0.27
N LYS A 228 10.05 -7.23 -0.81
CA LYS A 228 9.18 -8.21 -0.11
C LYS A 228 9.82 -9.61 -0.04
N PHE A 229 10.64 -9.96 -1.03
CA PHE A 229 11.33 -11.25 -1.06
C PHE A 229 12.65 -11.27 -0.28
N SER A 230 13.16 -10.08 0.11
CA SER A 230 14.42 -9.94 0.86
C SER A 230 14.49 -10.81 2.13
N GLY A 231 13.38 -10.94 2.86
CA GLY A 231 13.34 -11.77 4.07
C GLY A 231 13.63 -13.25 3.82
N ALA A 232 13.11 -13.82 2.72
CA ALA A 232 13.38 -15.20 2.33
C ALA A 232 14.85 -15.40 1.91
N LEU A 233 15.42 -14.43 1.19
CA LEU A 233 16.83 -14.45 0.79
C LEU A 233 17.77 -14.38 1.99
N VAL A 234 17.47 -13.50 2.95
CA VAL A 234 18.26 -13.36 4.19
C VAL A 234 18.21 -14.66 5.01
N ALA A 235 17.03 -15.27 5.15
CA ALA A 235 16.89 -16.55 5.85
C ALA A 235 17.71 -17.66 5.18
N LEU A 236 17.67 -17.75 3.84
CA LEU A 236 18.43 -18.74 3.08
C LEU A 236 19.95 -18.53 3.21
N LEU A 237 20.43 -17.29 3.10
CA LEU A 237 21.85 -16.96 3.28
C LEU A 237 22.32 -17.28 4.71
N SER A 238 21.51 -16.96 5.72
CA SER A 238 21.83 -17.29 7.12
C SER A 238 21.93 -18.80 7.35
N GLY A 239 21.06 -19.60 6.72
CA GLY A 239 21.10 -21.06 6.80
C GLY A 239 22.37 -21.64 6.18
N TYR A 240 22.78 -21.17 5.01
CA TYR A 240 24.04 -21.58 4.39
C TYR A 240 25.26 -21.17 5.21
N PHE A 241 25.23 -19.97 5.81
CA PHE A 241 26.29 -19.51 6.68
C PHE A 241 26.46 -20.41 7.92
N ILE A 242 25.36 -20.76 8.59
CA ILE A 242 25.41 -21.68 9.74
C ILE A 242 25.90 -23.06 9.32
N SER A 243 25.42 -23.58 8.19
CA SER A 243 25.82 -24.90 7.68
C SER A 243 27.32 -24.96 7.34
N THR A 244 27.86 -23.91 6.72
CA THR A 244 29.30 -23.83 6.40
C THR A 244 30.15 -23.73 7.67
N ILE A 245 29.73 -22.98 8.69
CA ILE A 245 30.42 -22.92 9.99
C ILE A 245 30.47 -24.29 10.66
N ILE A 246 29.35 -25.01 10.71
CA ILE A 246 29.30 -26.35 11.32
C ILE A 246 30.24 -27.31 10.59
N LEU A 247 30.25 -27.28 9.26
CA LEU A 247 31.14 -28.10 8.43
C LEU A 247 32.62 -27.80 8.74
N ILE A 248 32.99 -26.52 8.80
CA ILE A 248 34.35 -26.10 9.16
C ILE A 248 34.72 -26.56 10.58
N ALA A 249 33.80 -26.46 11.52
CA ALA A 249 34.01 -26.92 12.90
C ALA A 249 34.22 -28.43 12.98
N GLU A 250 33.45 -29.23 12.23
CA GLU A 250 33.63 -30.68 12.14
C GLU A 250 34.98 -31.06 11.53
N ILE A 251 35.40 -30.39 10.45
CA ILE A 251 36.71 -30.60 9.81
C ILE A 251 37.83 -30.25 10.79
N SER A 252 37.72 -29.12 11.49
CA SER A 252 38.70 -28.68 12.48
C SER A 252 38.79 -29.67 13.64
N TYR A 253 37.65 -30.11 14.19
CA TYR A 253 37.58 -31.13 15.24
C TYR A 253 38.22 -32.45 14.79
N PHE A 254 37.95 -32.88 13.55
CA PHE A 254 38.55 -34.08 12.99
C PHE A 254 40.08 -33.95 12.86
N TYR A 255 40.57 -32.81 12.39
CA TYR A 255 42.00 -32.60 12.19
C TYR A 255 42.77 -32.47 13.52
N PHE A 256 42.25 -31.69 14.47
CA PHE A 256 42.93 -31.42 15.74
C PHE A 256 42.80 -32.57 16.74
N ARG A 257 41.63 -33.22 16.82
CA ARG A 257 41.36 -34.22 17.86
C ARG A 257 41.42 -35.65 17.33
N VAL A 258 40.81 -35.94 16.18
CA VAL A 258 40.69 -37.33 15.68
C VAL A 258 41.99 -37.80 15.04
N LYS A 259 42.65 -36.98 14.21
CA LYS A 259 43.92 -37.34 13.55
C LYS A 259 45.12 -37.39 14.49
N LYS A 260 45.10 -36.60 15.57
CA LYS A 260 46.16 -36.56 16.59
C LYS A 260 46.05 -37.68 17.63
N ASN A 261 44.91 -38.39 17.68
CA ASN A 261 44.75 -39.53 18.57
C ASN A 261 45.64 -40.71 18.14
N PRO A 262 46.41 -41.33 19.05
CA PRO A 262 47.37 -42.38 18.72
C PRO A 262 46.74 -43.68 18.18
N ASN A 263 45.43 -43.89 18.36
CA ASN A 263 44.69 -45.07 17.88
C ASN A 263 43.90 -44.82 16.57
N PHE A 264 44.24 -43.76 15.83
CA PHE A 264 43.55 -43.42 14.58
C PHE A 264 44.13 -44.20 13.38
N ASN A 265 43.29 -45.03 12.74
CA ASN A 265 43.70 -45.78 11.56
C ASN A 265 43.36 -45.00 10.28
N LYS A 266 44.41 -44.63 9.51
CA LYS A 266 44.33 -43.79 8.30
C LYS A 266 43.50 -44.41 7.17
N TYR A 267 43.40 -45.74 7.10
CA TYR A 267 42.71 -46.44 6.01
C TYR A 267 41.22 -46.71 6.29
N SER A 268 40.81 -46.90 7.54
CA SER A 268 39.41 -47.12 7.90
C SER A 268 38.67 -45.86 8.35
N LYS A 269 39.38 -44.74 8.58
CA LYS A 269 38.84 -43.48 9.13
C LYS A 269 38.04 -43.68 10.43
N GLN A 270 38.39 -44.70 11.22
CA GLN A 270 37.75 -45.03 12.50
C GLN A 270 38.78 -45.04 13.63
N ILE A 271 38.36 -44.62 14.82
CA ILE A 271 39.14 -44.76 16.05
C ILE A 271 38.95 -46.19 16.53
N VAL A 272 40.03 -46.98 16.62
CA VAL A 272 39.95 -48.35 17.13
C VAL A 272 39.79 -48.28 18.65
N ILE A 273 38.56 -48.42 19.13
CA ILE A 273 38.28 -48.58 20.55
C ILE A 273 38.60 -50.04 20.90
N LYS A 274 39.69 -50.28 21.63
CA LYS A 274 39.96 -51.59 22.25
C LYS A 274 38.78 -51.89 23.20
N LYS A 275 37.88 -52.79 22.82
CA LYS A 275 36.94 -53.38 23.79
C LYS A 275 37.78 -54.17 24.79
N SER A 276 37.81 -53.72 26.04
CA SER A 276 38.24 -54.58 27.14
C SER A 276 37.32 -55.78 27.18
N LYS A 277 37.90 -56.98 27.16
CA LYS A 277 37.23 -58.18 27.65
C LYS A 277 36.90 -58.02 29.13
#